data_AF-A0A329R817-F1
#
_entry.id   AF-A0A329R817-F1
#
_cell.length_a   1.000
_cell.length_b   1.000
_cell.length_c   1.000
_cell.angle_alpha   90.00
_cell.angle_beta   90.00
_cell.angle_gamma   90.00
#
_symmetry.space_group_name_H-M   'P 1'
#
loop_
_entity.id
_entity.type
_entity.pdbx_description
1 polymer ?
#
loop_
_entity_poly.entity_id
_entity_poly.type
_entity_poly.pdbx_seq_one_letter_code
_entity_poly.pdbx_strand_id
1 'polypeptide(L)'
;MSNKRFTVNPFEELTLTSEDRVKLVDIANTLVHAKLEEYEEYLKTAKTIHLVRWKKFSSSGAATTYIERKNSNPDSNLPKLLMTGPLPGTLDDNMFGIVNPTLEAMRIKVSYLNDFSAAAVLSTVVKPTVDEPFLSVVVKWMEIDIPGASIGVVRNRDYVYVESTGITHLKNGDRVGYHLMHSVNFPQTYELPNRIRGNISLCAIFHQEGPDRTDCRGTGIMDPKGDLVRMVAVMGMVQATTAGDKYSYCSQMKKLAWLLEQKHYGSEALESY
;
A
#
# COMPACT_ATOMS: atom_id res chain seq x y z
N MET A 1 7.30 5.93 24.68
CA MET A 1 7.05 5.36 23.33
C MET A 1 8.40 4.90 22.79
N SER A 2 8.56 3.61 22.50
CA SER A 2 9.86 3.02 22.15
C SER A 2 10.25 3.35 20.70
N ASN A 3 11.39 4.04 20.52
CA ASN A 3 11.99 4.40 19.22
C ASN A 3 12.46 3.19 18.37
N LYS A 4 12.12 1.95 18.73
CA LYS A 4 12.65 0.72 18.10
C LYS A 4 11.80 0.17 16.93
N ARG A 5 10.77 0.87 16.48
CA ARG A 5 9.79 0.35 15.49
C ARG A 5 10.30 0.33 14.04
N PHE A 6 11.42 0.98 13.73
CA PHE A 6 11.99 1.01 12.38
C PHE A 6 13.39 0.41 12.41
N THR A 7 13.51 -0.77 11.82
CA THR A 7 14.79 -1.47 11.65
C THR A 7 15.62 -0.80 10.56
N VAL A 8 16.94 -0.80 10.77
CA VAL A 8 17.92 -0.74 9.67
C VAL A 8 17.54 -1.82 8.66
N ASN A 9 17.67 -1.54 7.35
CA ASN A 9 17.45 -2.52 6.28
C ASN A 9 17.95 -3.92 6.73
N PRO A 10 17.07 -4.95 6.80
CA PRO A 10 17.47 -6.26 7.33
C PRO A 10 18.29 -7.08 6.33
N PHE A 11 18.51 -6.55 5.13
CA PHE A 11 19.29 -7.16 4.07
C PHE A 11 20.54 -6.35 3.76
N GLU A 12 21.40 -6.91 2.92
CA GLU A 12 22.45 -6.16 2.25
C GLU A 12 21.86 -5.07 1.33
N GLU A 13 22.71 -4.15 0.89
CA GLU A 13 22.29 -3.12 -0.05
C GLU A 13 21.79 -3.74 -1.36
N LEU A 14 20.55 -3.40 -1.75
CA LEU A 14 19.94 -3.93 -2.96
C LEU A 14 20.50 -3.19 -4.18
N THR A 15 21.42 -3.84 -4.88
CA THR A 15 21.96 -3.35 -6.15
C THR A 15 21.07 -3.80 -7.29
N LEU A 16 20.49 -2.83 -8.02
CA LEU A 16 19.65 -3.07 -9.20
C LEU A 16 20.37 -2.62 -10.47
N THR A 17 20.44 -3.51 -11.46
CA THR A 17 20.92 -3.15 -12.80
C THR A 17 19.92 -2.25 -13.53
N SER A 18 20.34 -1.61 -14.63
CA SER A 18 19.40 -0.85 -15.48
C SER A 18 18.28 -1.74 -16.03
N GLU A 19 18.58 -3.00 -16.35
CA GLU A 19 17.58 -3.97 -16.82
C GLU A 19 16.56 -4.31 -15.73
N ASP A 20 17.01 -4.54 -14.49
CA ASP A 20 16.11 -4.80 -13.36
C ASP A 20 15.16 -3.62 -13.11
N ARG A 21 15.69 -2.39 -13.20
CA ARG A 21 14.89 -1.16 -13.04
C ARG A 21 13.80 -1.06 -14.09
N VAL A 22 14.11 -1.33 -15.36
CA VAL A 22 13.13 -1.33 -16.46
C VAL A 22 12.07 -2.41 -16.20
N LYS A 23 12.46 -3.64 -15.89
CA LYS A 23 11.52 -4.73 -15.61
C LYS A 23 10.57 -4.43 -14.45
N LEU A 24 11.06 -3.80 -13.38
CA LEU A 24 10.23 -3.40 -12.24
C LEU A 24 9.16 -2.38 -12.64
N VAL A 25 9.52 -1.40 -13.48
CA VAL A 25 8.56 -0.42 -14.02
C VAL A 25 7.56 -1.11 -14.95
N ASP A 26 8.01 -1.98 -15.85
CA ASP A 26 7.15 -2.68 -16.81
C ASP A 26 6.11 -3.58 -16.12
N ILE A 27 6.53 -4.35 -15.12
CA ILE A 27 5.62 -5.18 -14.32
C ILE A 27 4.62 -4.30 -13.57
N ALA A 28 5.07 -3.20 -12.96
CA ALA A 28 4.20 -2.29 -12.26
C ALA A 28 3.13 -1.68 -13.19
N ASN A 29 3.55 -1.19 -14.35
CA ASN A 29 2.65 -0.62 -15.35
C ASN A 29 1.65 -1.66 -15.87
N THR A 30 2.12 -2.87 -16.18
CA THR A 30 1.26 -3.97 -16.66
C THR A 30 0.15 -4.29 -15.65
N LEU A 31 0.50 -4.38 -14.36
CA LEU A 31 -0.47 -4.67 -13.30
C LEU A 31 -1.44 -3.51 -13.07
N VAL A 32 -0.96 -2.26 -13.12
CA VAL A 32 -1.82 -1.07 -13.01
C VAL A 32 -2.78 -1.00 -14.19
N HIS A 33 -2.32 -1.22 -15.42
CA HIS A 33 -3.18 -1.19 -16.61
C HIS A 33 -4.30 -2.23 -16.55
N ALA A 34 -3.98 -3.48 -16.17
CA ALA A 34 -5.01 -4.50 -15.97
C ALA A 34 -6.06 -4.09 -14.92
N LYS A 35 -5.63 -3.38 -13.87
CA LYS A 35 -6.52 -2.91 -12.80
C LYS A 35 -7.35 -1.70 -13.19
N LEU A 36 -6.83 -0.83 -14.07
CA LEU A 36 -7.61 0.24 -14.68
C LEU A 36 -8.74 -0.33 -15.54
N GLU A 37 -8.47 -1.35 -16.36
CA GLU A 37 -9.50 -2.02 -17.16
C GLU A 37 -10.60 -2.65 -16.28
N GLU A 38 -10.22 -3.33 -15.20
CA GLU A 38 -11.18 -3.84 -14.21
C GLU A 38 -11.99 -2.72 -13.54
N TYR A 39 -11.39 -1.55 -13.30
CA TYR A 39 -12.05 -0.39 -12.72
C TYR A 39 -13.05 0.24 -13.70
N GLU A 40 -12.69 0.37 -14.98
CA GLU A 40 -13.59 0.87 -16.02
C GLU A 40 -14.83 0.00 -16.18
N GLU A 41 -14.67 -1.34 -16.16
CA GLU A 41 -15.82 -2.24 -16.17
C GLU A 41 -16.69 -2.08 -14.91
N TYR A 42 -16.07 -1.87 -13.75
CA TYR A 42 -16.79 -1.60 -12.51
C TYR A 42 -17.60 -0.30 -12.55
N LEU A 43 -17.11 0.75 -13.22
CA LEU A 43 -17.88 1.98 -13.42
C LEU A 43 -19.16 1.73 -14.24
N LYS A 44 -19.09 0.84 -15.23
CA LYS A 44 -20.26 0.48 -16.07
C LYS A 44 -21.34 -0.28 -15.30
N THR A 45 -21.00 -0.99 -14.22
CA THR A 45 -21.97 -1.79 -13.44
C THR A 45 -22.65 -1.01 -12.32
N ALA A 46 -22.67 0.34 -12.40
CA ALA A 46 -23.15 1.21 -11.32
C ALA A 46 -22.50 0.87 -9.97
N LYS A 47 -21.23 0.48 -10.00
CA LYS A 47 -20.43 0.18 -8.81
C LYS A 47 -20.96 -0.97 -7.94
N THR A 48 -21.73 -1.90 -8.53
CA THR A 48 -22.35 -3.02 -7.81
C THR A 48 -21.34 -4.09 -7.38
N ILE A 49 -21.62 -4.74 -6.24
CA ILE A 49 -20.79 -5.79 -5.67
C ILE A 49 -21.55 -7.12 -5.70
N HIS A 50 -20.98 -8.13 -6.37
CA HIS A 50 -21.57 -9.47 -6.43
C HIS A 50 -21.47 -10.19 -5.07
N LEU A 51 -22.52 -10.08 -4.24
CA LEU A 51 -22.55 -10.64 -2.88
C LEU A 51 -22.52 -12.18 -2.82
N VAL A 52 -22.84 -12.84 -3.93
CA VAL A 52 -22.64 -14.30 -4.12
C VAL A 52 -21.16 -14.67 -4.11
N ARG A 53 -20.29 -13.77 -4.57
CA ARG A 53 -18.83 -13.93 -4.58
C ARG A 53 -18.17 -13.29 -3.36
N TRP A 54 -18.62 -12.11 -2.99
CA TRP A 54 -17.99 -11.27 -1.99
C TRP A 54 -18.78 -11.28 -0.67
N LYS A 55 -18.14 -11.66 0.42
CA LYS A 55 -18.70 -11.54 1.77
C LYS A 55 -18.12 -10.29 2.43
N LYS A 56 -18.98 -9.39 2.92
CA LYS A 56 -18.56 -8.24 3.71
C LYS A 56 -17.76 -8.72 4.93
N PHE A 57 -16.61 -8.11 5.16
CA PHE A 57 -15.71 -8.46 6.26
C PHE A 57 -15.64 -7.34 7.30
N SER A 58 -15.29 -6.13 6.87
CA SER A 58 -15.17 -4.96 7.74
C SER A 58 -15.56 -3.69 6.99
N SER A 59 -15.78 -2.62 7.75
CA SER A 59 -15.93 -1.27 7.23
C SER A 59 -15.07 -0.34 8.08
N SER A 60 -14.51 0.68 7.45
CA SER A 60 -13.79 1.76 8.09
C SER A 60 -14.24 3.03 7.37
N GLY A 61 -14.65 4.03 8.14
CA GLY A 61 -15.41 5.16 7.58
C GLY A 61 -16.56 4.69 6.68
N ALA A 62 -16.55 5.16 5.43
CA ALA A 62 -17.52 4.77 4.41
C ALA A 62 -16.98 3.69 3.44
N ALA A 63 -15.71 3.33 3.52
CA ALA A 63 -15.13 2.23 2.77
C ALA A 63 -15.51 0.87 3.39
N THR A 64 -15.77 -0.11 2.54
CA THR A 64 -16.07 -1.48 2.94
C THR A 64 -15.08 -2.46 2.32
N THR A 65 -14.55 -3.34 3.16
CA THR A 65 -13.70 -4.44 2.74
C THR A 65 -14.49 -5.75 2.72
N TYR A 66 -14.35 -6.47 1.61
CA TYR A 66 -14.98 -7.75 1.33
C TYR A 66 -13.92 -8.82 1.12
N ILE A 67 -14.28 -10.05 1.46
CA ILE A 67 -13.45 -11.24 1.24
C ILE A 67 -14.15 -12.18 0.25
N GLU A 68 -13.37 -12.80 -0.64
CA GLU A 68 -13.91 -13.79 -1.57
C GLU A 68 -14.37 -15.05 -0.83
N ARG A 69 -15.60 -15.48 -1.10
CA ARG A 69 -16.17 -16.71 -0.55
C ARG A 69 -15.45 -17.92 -1.14
N LYS A 70 -15.19 -18.94 -0.31
CA LYS A 70 -14.45 -20.16 -0.70
C LYS A 70 -15.05 -20.86 -1.93
N ASN A 71 -16.37 -20.91 -2.04
CA ASN A 71 -17.06 -21.62 -3.11
C ASN A 71 -17.00 -20.90 -4.47
N SER A 72 -16.52 -19.65 -4.50
CA SER A 72 -16.49 -18.84 -5.72
C SER A 72 -15.24 -19.08 -6.58
N ASN A 73 -14.22 -19.75 -6.02
CA ASN A 73 -13.01 -20.11 -6.74
C ASN A 73 -12.38 -21.37 -6.12
N PRO A 74 -12.91 -22.57 -6.42
CA PRO A 74 -12.44 -23.81 -5.83
C PRO A 74 -10.98 -24.16 -6.18
N ASP A 75 -10.46 -23.61 -7.28
CA ASP A 75 -9.11 -23.89 -7.79
C ASP A 75 -8.01 -23.03 -7.14
N SER A 76 -8.39 -22.02 -6.33
CA SER A 76 -7.45 -21.13 -5.64
C SER A 76 -7.69 -21.11 -4.14
N ASN A 77 -6.70 -21.55 -3.37
CA ASN A 77 -6.73 -21.45 -1.91
C ASN A 77 -6.33 -20.07 -1.38
N LEU A 78 -5.86 -19.17 -2.25
CA LEU A 78 -5.39 -17.84 -1.86
C LEU A 78 -6.57 -16.92 -1.52
N PRO A 79 -6.56 -16.24 -0.34
CA PRO A 79 -7.57 -15.26 0.00
C PRO A 79 -7.49 -14.04 -0.93
N LYS A 80 -8.64 -13.63 -1.46
CA LYS A 80 -8.80 -12.37 -2.21
C LYS A 80 -9.61 -11.36 -1.42
N LEU A 81 -9.24 -10.09 -1.57
CA LEU A 81 -9.90 -8.94 -0.99
C LEU A 81 -10.44 -8.03 -2.08
N LEU A 82 -11.52 -7.35 -1.72
CA LEU A 82 -12.06 -6.22 -2.46
C LEU A 82 -12.38 -5.11 -1.46
N MET A 83 -11.73 -3.97 -1.60
CA MET A 83 -12.09 -2.74 -0.89
C MET A 83 -12.84 -1.84 -1.86
N THR A 84 -13.94 -1.25 -1.41
CA THR A 84 -14.70 -0.28 -2.21
C THR A 84 -15.40 0.73 -1.32
N GLY A 85 -15.55 1.95 -1.82
CA GLY A 85 -16.36 2.98 -1.21
C GLY A 85 -15.65 4.33 -1.20
N PRO A 86 -16.35 5.38 -0.76
CA PRO A 86 -15.79 6.72 -0.75
C PRO A 86 -14.81 6.90 0.42
N LEU A 87 -13.76 7.64 0.13
CA LEU A 87 -12.77 8.17 1.06
C LEU A 87 -12.93 9.69 1.16
N PRO A 88 -12.71 10.27 2.36
CA PRO A 88 -12.70 11.73 2.54
C PRO A 88 -11.47 12.35 1.88
N GLY A 89 -11.59 13.58 1.40
CA GLY A 89 -10.48 14.31 0.76
C GLY A 89 -10.53 14.31 -0.77
N THR A 90 -9.79 15.25 -1.34
CA THR A 90 -9.50 15.28 -2.77
C THR A 90 -8.65 14.09 -3.21
N LEU A 91 -8.57 13.85 -4.52
CA LEU A 91 -7.67 12.82 -5.05
C LEU A 91 -6.22 13.15 -4.68
N ASP A 92 -5.81 14.40 -4.78
CA ASP A 92 -4.44 14.84 -4.47
C ASP A 92 -4.11 14.66 -2.98
N ASP A 93 -5.06 14.93 -2.08
CA ASP A 93 -4.85 14.67 -0.65
C ASP A 93 -4.68 13.19 -0.36
N ASN A 94 -5.50 12.33 -0.97
CA ASN A 94 -5.36 10.89 -0.80
C ASN A 94 -4.03 10.39 -1.38
N MET A 95 -3.66 10.83 -2.58
CA MET A 95 -2.39 10.47 -3.22
C MET A 95 -1.17 10.97 -2.45
N PHE A 96 -1.23 12.18 -1.88
CA PHE A 96 -0.18 12.71 -1.00
C PHE A 96 -0.04 11.91 0.29
N GLY A 97 -1.16 11.44 0.85
CA GLY A 97 -1.17 10.52 2.00
C GLY A 97 -0.53 9.16 1.67
N ILE A 98 -0.85 8.63 0.48
CA ILE A 98 -0.37 7.33 0.02
C ILE A 98 1.14 7.33 -0.26
N VAL A 99 1.63 8.30 -1.04
CA VAL A 99 3.01 8.32 -1.55
C VAL A 99 4.02 8.44 -0.40
N ASN A 100 4.92 7.47 -0.26
CA ASN A 100 5.91 7.43 0.82
C ASN A 100 7.26 6.88 0.33
N PRO A 101 7.96 7.61 -0.56
CA PRO A 101 9.14 7.07 -1.26
C PRO A 101 10.37 6.96 -0.36
N THR A 102 10.42 7.72 0.74
CA THR A 102 11.54 7.75 1.67
C THR A 102 11.23 7.02 2.98
N LEU A 103 12.27 6.65 3.72
CA LEU A 103 12.12 6.06 5.05
C LEU A 103 11.38 7.01 6.01
N GLU A 104 11.65 8.30 5.95
CA GLU A 104 10.97 9.32 6.75
C GLU A 104 9.48 9.42 6.42
N ALA A 105 9.12 9.54 5.15
CA ALA A 105 7.72 9.57 4.73
C ALA A 105 6.99 8.28 5.12
N MET A 106 7.69 7.14 5.10
CA MET A 106 7.17 5.86 5.59
C MET A 106 6.97 5.86 7.11
N ARG A 107 7.90 6.44 7.89
CA ARG A 107 7.76 6.57 9.35
C ARG A 107 6.51 7.36 9.73
N ILE A 108 6.29 8.49 9.05
CA ILE A 108 5.09 9.32 9.21
C ILE A 108 3.84 8.51 8.82
N LYS A 109 3.87 7.77 7.73
CA LYS A 109 2.72 6.93 7.29
C LYS A 109 2.35 5.89 8.36
N VAL A 110 3.31 5.12 8.84
CA VAL A 110 3.08 4.02 9.79
C VAL A 110 2.65 4.51 11.18
N SER A 111 3.09 5.70 11.62
CA SER A 111 2.73 6.23 12.96
C SER A 111 1.23 6.43 13.16
N TYR A 112 0.46 6.59 12.08
CA TYR A 112 -1.00 6.79 12.14
C TYR A 112 -1.81 5.58 11.68
N LEU A 113 -1.22 4.74 10.83
CA LEU A 113 -1.91 3.61 10.22
C LEU A 113 -1.81 2.34 11.09
N ASN A 114 -0.75 2.18 11.89
CA ASN A 114 -0.47 0.93 12.64
C ASN A 114 -0.57 -0.33 11.75
N ASP A 115 -0.16 -0.19 10.49
CA ASP A 115 -0.27 -1.18 9.42
C ASP A 115 0.87 -2.21 9.43
N PHE A 116 2.07 -1.83 9.89
CA PHE A 116 3.27 -2.70 9.90
C PHE A 116 4.01 -2.67 11.25
N SER A 117 4.66 -3.79 11.60
CA SER A 117 5.53 -3.87 12.79
C SER A 117 6.95 -3.36 12.51
N ALA A 118 7.42 -3.50 11.27
CA ALA A 118 8.69 -3.00 10.76
C ALA A 118 8.61 -2.79 9.24
N ALA A 119 9.38 -1.84 8.71
CA ALA A 119 9.47 -1.60 7.27
C ALA A 119 10.79 -0.91 6.89
N ALA A 120 11.23 -1.13 5.65
CA ALA A 120 12.44 -0.54 5.07
C ALA A 120 12.25 -0.22 3.58
N VAL A 121 12.91 0.85 3.13
CA VAL A 121 13.08 1.13 1.70
C VAL A 121 14.38 0.45 1.26
N LEU A 122 14.30 -0.45 0.28
CA LEU A 122 15.45 -1.21 -0.22
C LEU A 122 16.13 -0.53 -1.40
N SER A 123 15.33 0.01 -2.35
CA SER A 123 15.87 0.72 -3.50
C SER A 123 14.81 1.63 -4.13
N THR A 124 15.21 2.83 -4.55
CA THR A 124 14.35 3.75 -5.33
C THR A 124 14.61 3.55 -6.83
N VAL A 125 13.56 3.18 -7.56
CA VAL A 125 13.60 2.96 -9.01
C VAL A 125 13.23 4.24 -9.75
N VAL A 126 12.09 4.83 -9.38
CA VAL A 126 11.61 6.13 -9.89
C VAL A 126 11.31 7.03 -8.70
N LYS A 127 11.89 8.23 -8.70
CA LYS A 127 11.72 9.24 -7.65
C LYS A 127 10.67 10.28 -8.08
N PRO A 128 9.77 10.71 -7.19
CA PRO A 128 8.89 11.83 -7.46
C PRO A 128 9.62 13.10 -7.87
N THR A 129 9.00 13.87 -8.75
CA THR A 129 9.47 15.17 -9.22
C THR A 129 8.48 16.28 -8.85
N VAL A 130 8.82 17.54 -9.13
CA VAL A 130 7.89 18.66 -8.90
C VAL A 130 6.67 18.56 -9.82
N ASP A 131 6.89 18.15 -11.07
CA ASP A 131 5.83 18.01 -12.07
C ASP A 131 4.99 16.75 -11.86
N GLU A 132 5.61 15.68 -11.35
CA GLU A 132 4.97 14.39 -11.07
C GLU A 132 5.19 13.98 -9.60
N PRO A 133 4.55 14.67 -8.64
CA PRO A 133 4.82 14.49 -7.20
C PRO A 133 4.32 13.16 -6.63
N PHE A 134 3.42 12.48 -7.35
CA PHE A 134 2.85 11.20 -6.94
C PHE A 134 3.47 10.01 -7.67
N LEU A 135 4.27 10.24 -8.72
CA LEU A 135 4.91 9.19 -9.49
C LEU A 135 6.12 8.64 -8.73
N SER A 136 6.00 7.40 -8.26
CA SER A 136 7.05 6.75 -7.48
C SER A 136 7.06 5.26 -7.76
N VAL A 137 8.25 4.69 -7.93
CA VAL A 137 8.45 3.23 -8.00
C VAL A 137 9.60 2.87 -7.07
N VAL A 138 9.30 2.07 -6.04
CA VAL A 138 10.25 1.79 -4.94
C VAL A 138 10.17 0.33 -4.54
N VAL A 139 11.31 -0.31 -4.37
CA VAL A 139 11.39 -1.64 -3.75
C VAL A 139 11.46 -1.49 -2.24
N LYS A 140 10.58 -2.20 -1.54
CA LYS A 140 10.38 -2.09 -0.10
C LYS A 140 10.34 -3.47 0.55
N TRP A 141 10.61 -3.46 1.84
CA TRP A 141 10.36 -4.57 2.73
C TRP A 141 9.41 -4.13 3.85
N MET A 142 8.50 -5.01 4.25
CA MET A 142 7.67 -4.81 5.42
C MET A 142 7.41 -6.11 6.16
N GLU A 143 7.17 -6.00 7.45
CA GLU A 143 6.68 -7.06 8.31
C GLU A 143 5.26 -6.71 8.77
N ILE A 144 4.34 -7.65 8.56
CA ILE A 144 2.98 -7.57 9.08
C ILE A 144 2.93 -8.40 10.36
N ASP A 145 2.48 -7.76 11.44
CA ASP A 145 2.23 -8.46 12.70
C ASP A 145 0.97 -9.30 12.57
N ILE A 146 1.11 -10.60 12.80
CA ILE A 146 0.00 -11.53 12.71
C ILE A 146 -0.55 -11.78 14.12
N PRO A 147 -1.88 -11.71 14.34
CA PRO A 147 -2.46 -12.03 15.64
C PRO A 147 -1.97 -13.38 16.17
N GLY A 148 -1.39 -13.37 17.37
CA GLY A 148 -0.79 -14.54 18.01
C GLY A 148 0.73 -14.67 17.84
N ALA A 149 1.38 -13.81 17.04
CA ALA A 149 2.83 -13.87 16.85
C ALA A 149 3.63 -13.41 18.07
N SER A 150 3.16 -12.35 18.75
CA SER A 150 3.76 -11.83 19.97
C SER A 150 3.78 -12.81 21.14
N ILE A 151 2.91 -13.83 21.11
CA ILE A 151 2.82 -14.90 22.12
C ILE A 151 3.35 -16.25 21.61
N GLY A 152 4.02 -16.28 20.45
CA GLY A 152 4.73 -17.45 19.92
C GLY A 152 3.87 -18.52 19.26
N VAL A 153 2.57 -18.27 19.03
CA VAL A 153 1.66 -19.25 18.42
C VAL A 153 1.84 -19.33 16.90
N VAL A 154 2.20 -18.21 16.26
CA VAL A 154 2.45 -18.11 14.82
C VAL A 154 3.70 -17.29 14.54
N ARG A 155 4.30 -17.46 13.36
CA ARG A 155 5.40 -16.59 12.90
C ARG A 155 4.87 -15.37 12.17
N ASN A 156 5.53 -14.22 12.30
CA ASN A 156 5.22 -13.04 11.50
C ASN A 156 5.52 -13.28 10.02
N ARG A 157 4.82 -12.53 9.16
CA ARG A 157 5.03 -12.57 7.72
C ARG A 157 5.77 -11.33 7.29
N ASP A 158 6.79 -11.54 6.47
CA ASP A 158 7.51 -10.47 5.83
C ASP A 158 7.30 -10.51 4.31
N TYR A 159 7.44 -9.36 3.68
CA TYR A 159 7.17 -9.18 2.26
C TYR A 159 8.25 -8.27 1.67
N VAL A 160 8.83 -8.70 0.56
CA VAL A 160 9.61 -7.85 -0.35
C VAL A 160 8.73 -7.55 -1.55
N TYR A 161 8.55 -6.27 -1.87
CA TYR A 161 7.60 -5.85 -2.88
C TYR A 161 8.05 -4.58 -3.60
N VAL A 162 7.64 -4.44 -4.85
CA VAL A 162 7.64 -3.17 -5.56
C VAL A 162 6.35 -2.43 -5.21
N GLU A 163 6.49 -1.18 -4.78
CA GLU A 163 5.39 -0.24 -4.63
C GLU A 163 5.43 0.76 -5.79
N SER A 164 4.31 0.93 -6.47
CA SER A 164 4.15 1.94 -7.52
C SER A 164 2.94 2.82 -7.21
N THR A 165 3.12 4.14 -7.29
CA THR A 165 2.07 5.13 -7.15
C THR A 165 2.13 6.12 -8.30
N GLY A 166 0.99 6.73 -8.60
CA GLY A 166 0.93 7.78 -9.60
C GLY A 166 -0.50 8.21 -9.89
N ILE A 167 -0.61 9.14 -10.82
CA ILE A 167 -1.88 9.59 -11.38
C ILE A 167 -1.87 9.33 -12.87
N THR A 168 -3.01 8.91 -13.39
CA THR A 168 -3.22 8.59 -14.80
C THR A 168 -4.66 8.94 -15.17
N HIS A 169 -5.03 8.63 -16.41
CA HIS A 169 -6.37 8.89 -16.94
C HIS A 169 -7.02 7.60 -17.41
N LEU A 170 -8.31 7.47 -17.16
CA LEU A 170 -9.15 6.45 -17.77
C LEU A 170 -9.40 6.76 -19.25
N LYS A 171 -9.94 5.81 -20.01
CA LYS A 171 -10.26 5.99 -21.44
C LYS A 171 -11.26 7.12 -21.70
N ASN A 172 -12.11 7.45 -20.72
CA ASN A 172 -13.05 8.56 -20.81
C ASN A 172 -12.42 9.93 -20.47
N GLY A 173 -11.14 9.97 -20.12
CA GLY A 173 -10.41 11.17 -19.73
C GLY A 173 -10.47 11.50 -18.23
N ASP A 174 -11.19 10.72 -17.43
CA ASP A 174 -11.26 10.96 -15.99
C ASP A 174 -9.90 10.71 -15.33
N ARG A 175 -9.51 11.64 -14.45
CA ARG A 175 -8.26 11.57 -13.70
C ARG A 175 -8.40 10.62 -12.51
N VAL A 176 -7.50 9.65 -12.43
CA VAL A 176 -7.49 8.65 -11.36
C VAL A 176 -6.08 8.47 -10.79
N GLY A 177 -6.01 8.23 -9.49
CA GLY A 177 -4.80 7.81 -8.81
C GLY A 177 -4.72 6.28 -8.71
N TYR A 178 -3.51 5.75 -8.59
CA TYR A 178 -3.30 4.33 -8.34
C TYR A 178 -2.26 4.09 -7.25
N HIS A 179 -2.41 2.97 -6.54
CA HIS A 179 -1.43 2.44 -5.60
C HIS A 179 -1.32 0.94 -5.80
N LEU A 180 -0.15 0.49 -6.23
CA LEU A 180 0.21 -0.90 -6.44
C LEU A 180 1.23 -1.34 -5.40
N MET A 181 1.06 -2.53 -4.84
CA MET A 181 2.05 -3.28 -4.09
C MET A 181 2.12 -4.69 -4.67
N HIS A 182 3.27 -5.11 -5.18
CA HIS A 182 3.43 -6.43 -5.78
C HIS A 182 4.73 -7.09 -5.31
N SER A 183 4.64 -8.30 -4.79
CA SER A 183 5.80 -9.03 -4.29
C SER A 183 6.80 -9.33 -5.41
N VAL A 184 8.07 -9.10 -5.12
CA VAL A 184 9.21 -9.35 -6.01
C VAL A 184 10.32 -10.02 -5.21
N ASN A 185 11.22 -10.73 -5.88
CA ASN A 185 12.29 -11.46 -5.23
C ASN A 185 13.65 -11.07 -5.82
N PHE A 186 14.64 -10.91 -4.95
CA PHE A 186 16.02 -10.65 -5.32
C PHE A 186 16.94 -11.63 -4.58
N PRO A 187 18.08 -12.04 -5.18
CA PRO A 187 19.07 -12.87 -4.51
C PRO A 187 19.55 -12.28 -3.15
N GLN A 188 19.66 -10.95 -3.06
CA GLN A 188 20.09 -10.23 -1.86
C GLN A 188 19.03 -10.24 -0.74
N THR A 189 17.77 -10.59 -1.06
CA THR A 189 16.64 -10.57 -0.12
C THR A 189 16.30 -11.95 0.43
N TYR A 190 17.28 -12.57 1.09
CA TYR A 190 17.14 -13.90 1.69
C TYR A 190 15.99 -13.99 2.71
N GLU A 191 15.54 -15.21 3.01
CA GLU A 191 14.50 -15.42 4.01
C GLU A 191 15.05 -15.13 5.41
N LEU A 192 14.39 -14.22 6.15
CA LEU A 192 14.80 -13.85 7.50
C LEU A 192 14.42 -14.94 8.51
N PRO A 193 15.26 -15.22 9.52
CA PRO A 193 14.92 -16.16 10.58
C PRO A 193 13.68 -15.68 11.37
N ASN A 194 12.93 -16.64 11.91
CA ASN A 194 11.71 -16.44 12.73
C ASN A 194 10.52 -15.77 12.02
N ARG A 195 10.60 -15.60 10.70
CA ARG A 195 9.53 -15.07 9.85
C ARG A 195 9.22 -16.07 8.74
N ILE A 196 8.12 -15.84 8.03
CA ILE A 196 7.76 -16.59 6.82
C ILE A 196 7.58 -15.57 5.70
N ARG A 197 8.33 -15.73 4.60
CA ARG A 197 8.20 -14.88 3.41
C ARG A 197 6.88 -15.17 2.72
N GLY A 198 5.99 -14.19 2.73
CA GLY A 198 4.73 -14.23 1.99
C GLY A 198 4.83 -13.53 0.64
N ASN A 199 3.84 -13.75 -0.23
CA ASN A 199 3.65 -12.97 -1.44
C ASN A 199 2.34 -12.20 -1.38
N ILE A 200 2.34 -10.97 -1.88
CA ILE A 200 1.15 -10.12 -2.03
C ILE A 200 1.09 -9.53 -3.43
N SER A 201 -0.12 -9.29 -3.90
CA SER A 201 -0.36 -8.40 -5.02
C SER A 201 -1.65 -7.64 -4.74
N LEU A 202 -1.53 -6.34 -4.51
CA LEU A 202 -2.62 -5.43 -4.23
C LEU A 202 -2.54 -4.23 -5.15
N CYS A 203 -3.67 -3.83 -5.71
CA CYS A 203 -3.78 -2.58 -6.45
C CYS A 203 -5.09 -1.89 -6.11
N ALA A 204 -5.02 -0.59 -5.83
CA ALA A 204 -6.16 0.27 -5.60
C ALA A 204 -6.16 1.44 -6.59
N ILE A 205 -7.35 1.72 -7.13
CA ILE A 205 -7.64 2.87 -7.97
C ILE A 205 -8.48 3.87 -7.15
N PHE A 206 -8.16 5.15 -7.29
CA PHE A 206 -8.78 6.27 -6.59
C PHE A 206 -9.33 7.26 -7.61
N HIS A 207 -10.62 7.57 -7.54
CA HIS A 207 -11.29 8.41 -8.52
C HIS A 207 -12.03 9.55 -7.81
N GLN A 208 -11.74 10.80 -8.19
CA GLN A 208 -12.42 11.94 -7.62
C GLN A 208 -13.90 11.99 -8.06
N GLU A 209 -14.83 11.86 -7.10
CA GLU A 209 -16.27 11.95 -7.35
C GLU A 209 -16.85 13.33 -6.99
N GLY A 210 -16.09 14.15 -6.25
CA GLY A 210 -16.54 15.46 -5.83
C GLY A 210 -15.42 16.31 -5.23
N PRO A 211 -15.75 17.52 -4.72
CA PRO A 211 -14.76 18.46 -4.20
C PRO A 211 -13.97 17.95 -2.98
N ASP A 212 -14.57 17.08 -2.16
CA ASP A 212 -13.94 16.52 -0.95
C ASP A 212 -14.24 15.02 -0.80
N ARG A 213 -14.35 14.33 -1.94
CA ARG A 213 -14.75 12.93 -1.99
C ARG A 213 -14.05 12.19 -3.12
N THR A 214 -13.36 11.11 -2.75
CA THR A 214 -12.64 10.23 -3.66
C THR A 214 -13.19 8.82 -3.51
N ASP A 215 -13.73 8.22 -4.56
CA ASP A 215 -14.06 6.80 -4.57
C ASP A 215 -12.78 5.96 -4.61
N CYS A 216 -12.78 4.83 -3.91
CA CYS A 216 -11.71 3.85 -4.02
C CYS A 216 -12.26 2.50 -4.45
N ARG A 217 -11.46 1.79 -5.24
CA ARG A 217 -11.63 0.36 -5.49
C ARG A 217 -10.27 -0.31 -5.49
N GLY A 218 -10.06 -1.19 -4.52
CA GLY A 218 -8.85 -1.98 -4.40
C GLY A 218 -9.12 -3.46 -4.44
N THR A 219 -8.27 -4.21 -5.13
CA THR A 219 -8.28 -5.67 -5.06
C THR A 219 -6.93 -6.17 -4.60
N GLY A 220 -6.94 -7.22 -3.79
CA GLY A 220 -5.73 -7.83 -3.26
C GLY A 220 -5.81 -9.34 -3.29
N ILE A 221 -4.66 -9.98 -3.52
CA ILE A 221 -4.45 -11.40 -3.31
C ILE A 221 -3.18 -11.57 -2.47
N MET A 222 -3.21 -12.52 -1.55
CA MET A 222 -2.05 -12.85 -0.71
C MET A 222 -1.85 -14.36 -0.68
N ASP A 223 -0.59 -14.75 -0.79
CA ASP A 223 -0.11 -16.06 -0.39
C ASP A 223 0.68 -15.89 0.91
N PRO A 224 0.09 -16.20 2.08
CA PRO A 224 0.77 -16.03 3.36
C PRO A 224 1.93 -17.01 3.55
N LYS A 225 2.02 -18.06 2.72
CA LYS A 225 2.91 -19.22 2.83
C LYS A 225 2.86 -19.92 4.21
N GLY A 226 3.29 -21.19 4.20
CA GLY A 226 3.22 -22.07 5.37
C GLY A 226 1.80 -22.35 5.87
N ASP A 227 1.67 -22.90 7.07
CA ASP A 227 0.41 -23.41 7.61
C ASP A 227 -0.48 -22.33 8.26
N LEU A 228 -0.53 -21.12 7.69
CA LEU A 228 -1.37 -20.06 8.25
C LEU A 228 -2.85 -20.38 8.02
N VAL A 229 -3.64 -20.35 9.10
CA VAL A 229 -5.09 -20.40 9.00
C VAL A 229 -5.59 -19.23 8.16
N ARG A 230 -6.37 -19.51 7.11
CA ARG A 230 -6.87 -18.52 6.13
C ARG A 230 -7.48 -17.26 6.78
N MET A 231 -8.22 -17.42 7.87
CA MET A 231 -8.83 -16.29 8.58
C MET A 231 -7.80 -15.32 9.16
N VAL A 232 -6.68 -15.84 9.66
CA VAL A 232 -5.58 -15.06 10.21
C VAL A 232 -4.86 -14.29 9.10
N ALA A 233 -4.64 -14.93 7.94
CA ALA A 233 -4.11 -14.25 6.76
C ALA A 233 -5.04 -13.09 6.31
N VAL A 234 -6.35 -13.34 6.28
CA VAL A 234 -7.36 -12.32 5.93
C VAL A 234 -7.33 -11.14 6.89
N MET A 235 -7.23 -11.38 8.21
CA MET A 235 -7.13 -10.28 9.18
C MET A 235 -5.89 -9.42 8.96
N GLY A 236 -4.72 -10.03 8.76
CA GLY A 236 -3.48 -9.30 8.46
C GLY A 236 -3.59 -8.49 7.16
N MET A 237 -4.20 -9.06 6.11
CA MET A 237 -4.44 -8.31 4.88
C MET A 237 -5.39 -7.12 5.09
N VAL A 238 -6.50 -7.33 5.80
CA VAL A 238 -7.49 -6.27 6.05
C VAL A 238 -6.85 -5.14 6.84
N GLN A 239 -6.00 -5.44 7.81
CA GLN A 239 -5.24 -4.40 8.52
C GLN A 239 -4.36 -3.58 7.56
N ALA A 240 -3.66 -4.24 6.63
CA ALA A 240 -2.86 -3.55 5.62
C ALA A 240 -3.70 -2.71 4.64
N THR A 241 -4.95 -3.11 4.33
CA THR A 241 -5.82 -2.39 3.39
C THR A 241 -6.72 -1.34 4.03
N THR A 242 -7.09 -1.50 5.30
CA THR A 242 -8.01 -0.59 6.05
C THR A 242 -7.35 0.76 6.37
N ALA A 243 -6.07 0.92 6.05
CA ALA A 243 -5.37 2.19 6.06
C ALA A 243 -5.98 3.27 5.15
N GLY A 244 -6.81 2.87 4.15
CA GLY A 244 -7.42 3.75 3.15
C GLY A 244 -8.08 5.01 3.70
N ASP A 245 -8.95 4.87 4.70
CA ASP A 245 -9.74 6.00 5.23
C ASP A 245 -8.90 7.05 5.95
N LYS A 246 -7.64 6.73 6.26
CA LYS A 246 -6.71 7.63 6.94
C LYS A 246 -5.72 8.29 5.98
N TYR A 247 -5.81 8.08 4.67
CA TYR A 247 -4.86 8.66 3.72
C TYR A 247 -4.92 10.19 3.67
N SER A 248 -6.11 10.78 3.57
CA SER A 248 -6.25 12.24 3.65
C SER A 248 -5.77 12.82 4.98
N TYR A 249 -6.03 12.13 6.09
CA TYR A 249 -5.46 12.49 7.39
C TYR A 249 -3.92 12.42 7.40
N CYS A 250 -3.34 11.36 6.84
CA CYS A 250 -1.89 11.23 6.69
C CYS A 250 -1.29 12.37 5.85
N SER A 251 -2.00 12.80 4.79
CA SER A 251 -1.62 13.97 4.00
C SER A 251 -1.54 15.24 4.85
N GLN A 252 -2.56 15.51 5.68
CA GLN A 252 -2.54 16.64 6.60
C GLN A 252 -1.36 16.57 7.57
N MET A 253 -1.08 15.39 8.14
CA MET A 253 0.04 15.22 9.07
C MET A 253 1.40 15.43 8.40
N LYS A 254 1.59 14.95 7.16
CA LYS A 254 2.80 15.23 6.37
C LYS A 254 2.98 16.73 6.12
N LYS A 255 1.90 17.44 5.73
CA LYS A 255 1.92 18.89 5.54
C LYS A 255 2.30 19.63 6.83
N LEU A 256 1.74 19.22 7.97
CA LEU A 256 2.06 19.80 9.28
C LEU A 256 3.50 19.54 9.71
N ALA A 257 3.99 18.31 9.55
CA ALA A 257 5.39 17.97 9.86
C ALA A 257 6.37 18.85 9.07
N TRP A 258 6.12 19.00 7.77
CA TRP A 258 6.92 19.87 6.91
C TRP A 258 6.86 21.35 7.33
N LEU A 259 5.67 21.88 7.62
CA LEU A 259 5.52 23.27 8.09
C LEU A 259 6.27 23.53 9.41
N LEU A 260 6.25 22.56 10.32
CA LEU A 260 6.97 22.64 11.59
C LEU A 260 8.49 22.64 11.37
N GLU A 261 9.01 21.76 10.52
CA GLU A 261 10.41 21.74 10.14
C GLU A 261 10.85 23.08 9.53
N GLN A 262 10.10 23.62 8.58
CA GLN A 262 10.42 24.92 7.98
C GLN A 262 10.48 26.05 9.01
N LYS A 263 9.55 26.05 9.98
CA LYS A 263 9.56 27.04 11.05
C LYS A 263 10.78 26.90 11.94
N HIS A 264 11.18 25.67 12.29
CA HIS A 264 12.38 25.41 13.09
C HIS A 264 13.66 25.87 12.38
N TYR A 265 13.83 25.52 11.10
CA TYR A 265 14.96 26.01 10.29
C TYR A 265 14.94 27.54 10.12
N GLY A 266 13.74 28.13 9.96
CA GLY A 266 13.58 29.58 9.88
C GLY A 266 13.91 30.32 11.18
N SER A 267 13.63 29.72 12.34
CA SER A 267 14.02 30.30 13.65
C SER A 267 15.51 30.18 13.93
N GLU A 268 16.15 29.06 13.59
CA GLU A 268 17.61 28.87 13.75
C GLU A 268 18.41 29.80 12.82
N ALA A 269 17.89 30.07 11.62
CA ALA A 269 18.47 31.04 10.70
C ALA A 269 18.34 32.51 11.16
N LEU A 270 17.42 32.81 12.09
CA LEU A 270 17.24 34.14 12.68
C LEU A 270 18.03 34.32 13.98
N GLU A 271 18.34 33.23 14.70
CA GLU A 271 19.20 33.24 15.91
C GLU A 271 20.70 33.18 15.58
N SER A 272 21.08 33.02 14.31
CA SER A 272 22.46 32.99 13.82
C SER A 272 22.94 34.32 13.23
N TYR A 273 22.20 35.42 13.45
CA TYR A 273 22.59 36.81 13.14
C TYR A 273 22.70 37.67 14.40
#